data_AF-A0A1C7MWX6-F1
#
_entry.id   AF-A0A1C7MWX6-F1
#
_cell.length_a   1.000
_cell.length_b   1.000
_cell.length_c   1.000
_cell.angle_alpha   90.00
_cell.angle_beta   90.00
_cell.angle_gamma   90.00
#
_symmetry.space_group_name_H-M   'P 1'
#
loop_
_entity.id
_entity.type
_entity.pdbx_description
1 polymer ?
#
loop_
_entity_poly.entity_id
_entity_poly.type
_entity_poly.pdbx_seq_one_letter_code
_entity_poly.pdbx_strand_id
1 'polypeptide(L)'
;MTTLEYNGQSVEFHSFLPSQTRWFKHTRRKLTGPDNRTYDWHMKSACYLDFTDGSGSTVPIARMHPSSFWKSKKAQLEISPAGMDMVDLIVITFVYVQKKQEDSQRSASGSASANATNARAR
;
A
#
# COMPACT_ATOMS: atom_id res chain seq x y z
N MET A 1 -2.91 15.81 8.57
CA MET A 1 -2.33 14.64 9.26
C MET A 1 -3.39 13.56 9.29
N THR A 2 -3.07 12.31 8.93
CA THR A 2 -4.08 11.23 8.87
C THR A 2 -3.91 10.33 10.09
N THR A 3 -4.99 10.13 10.83
CA THR A 3 -5.03 9.32 12.06
C THR A 3 -5.88 8.07 11.82
N LEU A 4 -5.47 6.96 12.42
CA LEU A 4 -6.15 5.67 12.42
C LEU A 4 -6.84 5.50 13.77
N GLU A 5 -8.15 5.28 13.74
CA GLU A 5 -8.91 4.80 14.90
C GLU A 5 -9.05 3.28 14.77
N TYR A 6 -8.40 2.52 15.66
CA TYR A 6 -8.40 1.07 15.64
C TYR A 6 -8.31 0.51 17.06
N ASN A 7 -9.16 -0.46 17.40
CA ASN A 7 -9.25 -1.06 18.74
C ASN A 7 -9.36 -0.03 19.89
N GLY A 8 -10.09 1.07 19.67
CA GLY A 8 -10.25 2.15 20.65
C GLY A 8 -9.00 3.01 20.86
N GLN A 9 -7.99 2.85 20.01
CA GLN A 9 -6.78 3.67 20.00
C GLN A 9 -6.76 4.59 18.79
N SER A 10 -6.34 5.83 19.03
CA SER A 10 -6.06 6.82 17.99
C SER A 10 -4.55 6.85 17.75
N VAL A 11 -4.11 6.35 16.59
CA VAL A 11 -2.68 6.27 16.24
C VAL A 11 -2.40 6.99 14.93
N GLU A 12 -1.28 7.68 14.85
CA GLU A 12 -0.88 8.34 13.61
C GLU A 12 -0.49 7.31 12.55
N PHE A 13 -1.05 7.43 11.33
CA PHE A 13 -0.74 6.49 10.24
C PHE A 13 0.75 6.44 9.90
N HIS A 14 1.50 7.54 10.06
CA HIS A 14 2.93 7.53 9.77
C HIS A 14 3.73 6.67 10.76
N SER A 15 3.29 6.66 12.02
CA SER A 15 3.88 5.87 13.10
C SER A 15 3.43 4.43 13.03
N PHE A 16 2.16 4.19 12.68
CA PHE A 16 1.57 2.86 12.55
C PHE A 16 1.97 2.12 11.27
N LEU A 17 2.09 2.84 10.15
CA LEU A 17 2.51 2.36 8.84
C LEU A 17 3.73 3.14 8.34
N PRO A 18 4.91 2.96 8.96
CA PRO A 18 6.10 3.68 8.56
C PRO A 18 6.55 3.32 7.15
N SER A 19 7.08 4.32 6.43
CA SER A 19 7.80 4.06 5.18
C SER A 19 9.09 3.32 5.48
N GLN A 20 9.40 2.27 4.72
CA GLN A 20 10.71 1.63 4.80
C GLN A 20 11.85 2.56 4.30
N THR A 21 13.08 2.20 4.67
CA THR A 21 14.36 2.93 4.51
C THR A 21 14.67 3.43 3.11
N ARG A 22 15.72 4.27 3.01
CA ARG A 22 16.09 5.16 1.90
C ARG A 22 15.95 4.60 0.47
N TRP A 23 16.16 3.30 0.24
CA TRP A 23 16.02 2.66 -1.08
C TRP A 23 14.59 2.27 -1.48
N PHE A 24 13.69 2.02 -0.51
CA PHE A 24 12.28 1.67 -0.75
C PHE A 24 11.32 2.76 -0.30
N LYS A 25 11.84 3.96 -0.03
CA LYS A 25 11.05 5.13 0.38
C LYS A 25 9.88 5.31 -0.60
N HIS A 26 8.66 5.41 -0.06
CA HIS A 26 7.40 5.53 -0.82
C HIS A 26 6.87 4.26 -1.53
N THR A 27 7.58 3.13 -1.48
CA THR A 27 7.18 1.91 -2.21
C THR A 27 6.83 0.73 -1.31
N ARG A 28 7.24 0.79 -0.05
CA ARG A 28 6.94 -0.20 0.98
C ARG A 28 6.49 0.42 2.30
N ARG A 29 5.61 -0.26 3.02
CA ARG A 29 5.13 0.10 4.37
C ARG A 29 5.10 -1.14 5.25
N LYS A 30 5.54 -1.01 6.50
CA LYS A 30 5.45 -2.09 7.49
C LYS A 30 4.16 -1.95 8.29
N LEU A 31 3.50 -3.07 8.54
CA LEU A 31 2.30 -3.18 9.37
C LEU A 31 2.57 -4.23 10.46
N THR A 32 2.23 -3.94 11.71
CA THR A 32 2.20 -4.96 12.76
C THR A 32 0.76 -5.45 12.92
N GLY A 33 0.54 -6.75 12.73
CA GLY A 33 -0.77 -7.37 12.88
C GLY A 33 -1.14 -7.64 14.35
N PRO A 34 -2.39 -8.05 14.60
CA PRO A 34 -2.88 -8.38 15.94
C PRO A 34 -2.15 -9.60 16.56
N ASP A 35 -1.53 -10.42 15.73
CA ASP A 35 -0.72 -11.58 16.11
C ASP A 35 0.76 -11.24 16.43
N ASN A 36 1.08 -9.94 16.51
CA ASN A 36 2.43 -9.39 16.69
C ASN A 36 3.42 -9.73 15.56
N ARG A 37 2.94 -10.17 14.38
CA ARG A 37 3.79 -10.35 13.20
C ARG A 37 3.92 -9.05 12.42
N THR A 38 5.05 -8.92 11.73
CA THR A 38 5.30 -7.81 10.81
C THR A 38 4.97 -8.23 9.38
N TYR A 39 4.15 -7.43 8.72
CA TYR A 39 3.73 -7.57 7.35
C TYR A 39 4.25 -6.41 6.50
N ASP A 40 4.43 -6.63 5.21
CA ASP A 40 4.92 -5.66 4.26
C ASP A 40 3.89 -5.37 3.17
N TRP A 41 3.45 -4.11 3.09
CA TRP A 41 2.71 -3.59 1.95
C TRP A 41 3.69 -3.18 0.85
N HIS A 42 3.46 -3.66 -0.37
CA HIS A 42 4.21 -3.30 -1.58
C HIS A 42 3.33 -2.44 -2.49
N MET A 43 3.85 -1.33 -3.02
CA MET A 43 3.03 -0.29 -3.66
C MET A 43 3.35 0.00 -5.13
N LYS A 44 4.38 -0.61 -5.73
CA LYS A 44 4.99 -0.09 -6.97
C LYS A 44 4.42 -0.65 -8.29
N SER A 45 3.93 -1.89 -8.30
CA SER A 45 3.51 -2.58 -9.55
C SER A 45 2.25 -3.43 -9.38
N ALA A 46 2.17 -4.18 -8.28
CA ALA A 46 0.95 -4.77 -7.75
C ALA A 46 0.87 -4.32 -6.29
N CYS A 47 -0.30 -3.82 -5.86
CA CYS A 47 -0.50 -3.51 -4.45
C CYS A 47 -0.83 -4.82 -3.73
N TYR A 48 0.05 -5.27 -2.83
CA TYR A 48 -0.13 -6.52 -2.09
C TYR A 48 0.51 -6.46 -0.70
N LEU A 49 0.05 -7.34 0.17
CA LEU A 49 0.49 -7.54 1.54
C LEU A 49 1.00 -8.97 1.70
N ASP A 50 2.18 -9.12 2.29
CA ASP A 50 2.77 -10.41 2.63
C ASP A 50 3.49 -10.35 3.98
N PHE A 51 3.93 -11.51 4.47
CA PHE A 51 4.93 -11.61 5.52
C PHE A 51 5.91 -12.76 5.20
N THR A 52 7.08 -12.73 5.83
CA THR A 52 8.04 -13.85 5.77
C THR A 52 7.90 -14.68 7.04
N ASP A 53 7.63 -15.98 6.88
CA ASP A 53 7.50 -16.90 8.01
C ASP A 53 8.86 -17.33 8.58
N GLY A 54 8.84 -18.14 9.64
CA GLY A 54 10.06 -18.65 10.29
C GLY A 54 10.92 -19.58 9.41
N SER A 55 10.39 -20.08 8.29
CA SER A 55 11.14 -20.87 7.31
C SER A 55 11.84 -20.01 6.26
N GLY A 56 11.56 -18.70 6.24
CA GLY A 56 12.01 -17.79 5.19
C GLY A 56 11.06 -17.75 3.98
N SER A 57 9.91 -18.42 4.05
CA SER A 57 8.92 -18.44 2.97
C SER A 57 8.03 -17.21 3.03
N THR A 58 7.75 -16.60 1.88
CA THR A 58 6.82 -15.48 1.77
C THR A 58 5.38 -15.99 1.70
N VAL A 59 4.55 -15.53 2.64
CA VAL A 59 3.14 -15.90 2.75
C VAL A 59 2.27 -14.74 2.28
N PRO A 60 1.48 -14.91 1.19
CA PRO A 60 0.61 -13.86 0.69
C PRO A 60 -0.61 -13.67 1.60
N ILE A 61 -0.92 -12.41 1.93
CA ILE A 61 -2.04 -12.03 2.79
C ILE A 61 -3.14 -11.34 1.99
N ALA A 62 -2.80 -10.34 1.20
CA ALA A 62 -3.78 -9.62 0.40
C ALA A 62 -3.18 -9.15 -0.92
N ARG A 63 -4.02 -9.02 -1.95
CA ARG A 63 -3.61 -8.54 -3.27
C ARG A 63 -4.72 -7.75 -3.93
N MET A 64 -4.41 -6.53 -4.33
CA MET A 64 -5.28 -5.74 -5.19
C MET A 64 -5.06 -6.14 -6.64
N HIS A 65 -6.16 -6.48 -7.29
CA HIS A 65 -6.24 -6.68 -8.74
C HIS A 65 -6.88 -5.43 -9.36
N PRO A 66 -6.15 -4.68 -10.20
CA PRO A 66 -6.70 -3.49 -10.83
C PRO A 66 -7.82 -3.85 -11.79
N SER A 67 -8.70 -2.89 -12.06
CA SER A 67 -9.70 -3.05 -13.11
C SER A 67 -9.03 -3.23 -14.47
N SER A 68 -9.56 -4.13 -15.29
CA SER A 68 -9.07 -4.35 -16.65
C SER A 68 -10.19 -4.11 -17.64
N PHE A 69 -10.07 -3.04 -18.43
CA PHE A 69 -11.02 -2.71 -19.49
C PHE A 69 -11.14 -3.86 -20.50
N TRP A 70 -10.00 -4.43 -20.91
CA TRP A 70 -9.92 -5.55 -21.86
C TRP A 70 -10.64 -6.82 -21.40
N LYS A 71 -10.71 -7.05 -20.08
CA LYS A 71 -11.29 -8.26 -19.48
C LYS A 71 -12.64 -7.99 -18.80
N SER A 72 -13.19 -6.78 -18.92
CA SER A 72 -14.38 -6.32 -18.19
C SER A 72 -14.34 -6.66 -16.69
N LYS A 73 -13.14 -6.67 -16.09
CA LYS A 73 -12.93 -7.09 -14.70
C LYS A 73 -12.92 -5.86 -13.80
N LYS A 74 -13.80 -5.85 -12.78
CA LYS A 74 -13.81 -4.82 -11.73
C LYS A 74 -12.57 -4.96 -10.84
N ALA A 75 -12.13 -3.84 -10.25
CA ALA A 75 -11.06 -3.86 -9.26
C ALA A 75 -11.51 -4.68 -8.04
N GLN A 76 -10.61 -5.50 -7.50
CA GLN A 76 -10.91 -6.38 -6.35
C GLN A 76 -9.71 -6.45 -5.41
N LEU A 77 -9.96 -6.35 -4.12
CA LEU A 77 -8.99 -6.71 -3.09
C LEU A 77 -9.26 -8.16 -2.68
N GLU A 78 -8.32 -9.05 -3.01
CA GLU A 78 -8.33 -10.44 -2.57
C GLU A 78 -7.60 -10.55 -1.24
N ILE A 79 -8.19 -11.28 -0.28
CA ILE A 79 -7.59 -11.56 1.03
C ILE A 79 -7.49 -13.09 1.15
N SER A 80 -6.30 -13.59 1.46
CA SER A 80 -6.07 -15.03 1.64
C SER A 80 -6.66 -15.51 2.97
N PRO A 81 -6.91 -16.81 3.14
CA PRO A 81 -7.37 -17.36 4.43
C PRO A 81 -6.49 -16.96 5.61
N ALA A 82 -5.18 -16.76 5.39
CA ALA A 82 -4.21 -16.38 6.42
C ALA A 82 -4.33 -14.90 6.90
N GLY A 83 -5.17 -14.08 6.24
CA GLY A 83 -5.46 -12.71 6.67
C GLY A 83 -6.88 -12.49 7.15
N MET A 84 -7.70 -13.55 7.23
CA MET A 84 -9.14 -13.43 7.53
C MET A 84 -9.44 -12.98 8.96
N ASP A 85 -8.49 -13.15 9.88
CA ASP A 85 -8.55 -12.72 11.27
C ASP A 85 -8.25 -11.22 11.47
N MET A 86 -7.75 -10.53 10.45
CA MET A 86 -7.39 -9.11 10.48
C MET A 86 -7.93 -8.33 9.28
N VAL A 87 -9.09 -8.73 8.75
CA VAL A 87 -9.69 -8.14 7.54
C VAL A 87 -9.92 -6.64 7.67
N ASP A 88 -10.41 -6.19 8.82
CA ASP A 88 -10.62 -4.78 9.13
C ASP A 88 -9.32 -3.98 9.01
N LEU A 89 -8.24 -4.49 9.60
CA LEU A 89 -6.93 -3.88 9.53
C LEU A 89 -6.38 -3.87 8.11
N ILE A 90 -6.53 -4.97 7.36
CA ILE A 90 -6.13 -5.04 5.95
C ILE A 90 -6.87 -3.98 5.13
N VAL A 91 -8.19 -3.86 5.26
CA VAL A 91 -9.00 -2.92 4.48
C VAL A 91 -8.64 -1.48 4.81
N ILE A 92 -8.51 -1.13 6.09
CA ILE A 92 -8.20 0.25 6.49
C ILE A 92 -6.80 0.66 6.01
N THR A 93 -5.81 -0.22 6.19
CA THR A 93 -4.44 0.05 5.75
C THR A 93 -4.32 0.07 4.23
N PHE A 94 -5.08 -0.77 3.51
CA PHE A 94 -5.17 -0.77 2.06
C PHE A 94 -5.64 0.59 1.52
N VAL A 95 -6.71 1.17 2.09
CA VAL A 95 -7.22 2.49 1.67
C VAL A 95 -6.13 3.56 1.80
N TYR A 96 -5.39 3.56 2.91
CA TYR A 96 -4.29 4.50 3.11
C TYR A 96 -3.15 4.30 2.10
N VAL A 97 -2.75 3.04 1.87
CA VAL A 97 -1.69 2.69 0.93
C VAL A 97 -2.08 3.08 -0.50
N GLN A 98 -3.31 2.80 -0.92
CA GLN A 98 -3.83 3.15 -2.23
C GLN A 98 -3.82 4.67 -2.44
N LYS A 99 -4.29 5.43 -1.44
CA LYS A 99 -4.26 6.89 -1.49
C LYS A 99 -2.83 7.43 -1.65
N LYS A 100 -1.86 6.86 -0.92
CA LYS A 100 -0.45 7.25 -1.04
C LYS A 100 0.16 6.90 -2.40
N GLN A 101 -0.27 5.79 -3.00
CA GLN A 101 0.15 5.41 -4.35
C GLN A 101 -0.36 6.45 -5.36
N GLU A 102 -1.64 6.82 -5.30
CA GLU A 102 -2.23 7.84 -6.18
C GLU A 102 -1.56 9.21 -6.03
N ASP A 103 -1.31 9.64 -4.79
CA ASP A 103 -0.64 10.92 -4.53
C ASP A 103 0.77 10.92 -5.14
N SER A 104 1.52 9.81 -5.02
CA SER A 104 2.84 9.68 -5.64
C SER A 104 2.80 9.73 -7.17
N GLN A 105 1.78 9.11 -7.79
CA GLN A 105 1.60 9.16 -9.25
C GLN A 105 1.25 10.59 -9.70
N ARG A 106 0.35 11.28 -8.99
CA ARG A 106 -0.02 12.68 -9.29
C ARG A 106 1.17 13.62 -9.19
N SER A 107 2.00 13.47 -8.16
CA SER A 107 3.23 14.28 -8.03
C SER A 107 4.20 14.04 -9.20
N ALA A 108 4.38 12.78 -9.62
CA ALA A 108 5.24 12.45 -10.76
C ALA A 108 4.70 13.02 -12.09
N SER A 109 3.40 12.91 -12.35
CA SER A 109 2.75 13.46 -13.56
C SER A 109 2.75 14.99 -13.57
N GLY A 110 2.58 15.64 -12.42
CA GLY A 110 2.67 17.10 -12.29
C GLY A 110 4.06 17.64 -12.62
N SER A 111 5.12 16.94 -12.20
CA SER A 111 6.51 17.30 -12.56
C SER A 111 6.84 17.03 -14.03
N ALA A 112 6.24 16.03 -14.67
CA ALA A 112 6.44 15.75 -16.09
C ALA A 112 5.79 16.81 -16.99
N SER A 113 4.60 17.31 -16.62
CA SER A 113 3.91 18.38 -17.35
C SER A 113 4.67 19.71 -17.29
N ALA A 114 5.30 20.05 -16.15
CA ALA A 114 6.06 21.29 -15.98
C ALA A 114 7.39 21.29 -16.76
N ASN A 115 8.03 20.13 -16.91
CA ASN A 115 9.25 20.01 -17.73
C ASN A 115 8.96 20.03 -19.24
N ALA A 116 7.82 19.49 -19.68
CA ALA A 116 7.42 19.50 -21.09
C ALA A 116 7.09 20.91 -21.61
N THR A 117 6.54 21.78 -20.76
CA THR A 117 6.26 23.19 -21.11
C THR A 117 7.54 24.03 -21.25
N ASN A 118 8.58 23.75 -20.45
CA ASN A 118 9.86 24.48 -20.55
C ASN A 118 10.74 24.05 -21.73
N ALA A 119 10.59 22.84 -22.26
CA ALA A 119 11.37 22.36 -23.40
C ALA A 119 10.87 22.88 -24.76
N ARG A 120 9.64 23.42 -24.83
CA ARG A 120 9.04 23.92 -26.08
C ARG A 120 9.20 25.44 -26.29
N ALA A 121 9.83 26.14 -25.34
CA ALA A 121 10.03 27.59 -25.35
C ALA A 121 11.50 28.01 -25.61
N ARG A 122 12.28 27.16 -26.28
CA ARG A 122 13.66 27.45 -26.70
C ARG A 122 13.83 27.28 -28.20
#